data_AF-A0A1J6WF70-F1
#
_entry.id   AF-A0A1J6WF70-F1
#
_cell.length_a   1.000
_cell.length_b   1.000
_cell.length_c   1.000
_cell.angle_alpha   90.00
_cell.angle_beta   90.00
_cell.angle_gamma   90.00
#
_symmetry.space_group_name_H-M   'P 1'
#
loop_
_entity.id
_entity.type
_entity.pdbx_description
1 polymer ?
#
loop_
_entity_poly.entity_id
_entity_poly.type
_entity_poly.pdbx_seq_one_letter_code
_entity_poly.pdbx_strand_id
1 'polypeptide(L)'
;MKQYKGYLIDLDGTMYKGTEVIKEAGYFVRRLQEKGLPYLFVTNNSSRRPEQVAEKLQAFGIPASREQVFTTSMATAQFIADKKPGSTAYVIGEEGIRSALQEKGITLQDEDPDFVVVGIDRDINYEKLSLACLGVRNGGTFISTNGDIAIPTERGLLPGNGSLTSVVTVSTQVQPIFIGKPESIIMEQALEVLGVSKEDTLMVGDNYDTDIKAGMNAGLDTLLVHTGVTTKDILEKKDEQPTYVADTLDEWDV
;
A
#
# COMPACT_ATOMS: atom_id res chain seq x y z
N MET A 1 -12.08 25.33 6.03
CA MET A 1 -11.64 23.94 5.81
C MET A 1 -11.83 23.18 7.11
N LYS A 2 -12.23 21.91 7.05
CA LYS A 2 -12.28 21.04 8.23
C LYS A 2 -10.86 20.79 8.72
N GLN A 3 -10.63 20.82 10.03
CA GLN A 3 -9.35 20.44 10.63
C GLN A 3 -9.37 18.95 10.94
N TYR A 4 -8.42 18.20 10.39
CA TYR A 4 -8.28 16.76 10.60
C TYR A 4 -7.35 16.48 11.77
N LYS A 5 -7.59 15.38 12.47
CA LYS A 5 -6.80 14.94 13.63
C LYS A 5 -5.83 13.82 13.28
N GLY A 6 -5.93 13.24 12.08
CA GLY A 6 -5.08 12.15 11.64
C GLY A 6 -4.87 12.17 10.12
N TYR A 7 -3.73 11.66 9.67
CA TYR A 7 -3.38 11.64 8.25
C TYR A 7 -2.88 10.26 7.82
N LEU A 8 -3.45 9.74 6.73
CA LEU A 8 -2.89 8.63 5.98
C LEU A 8 -2.23 9.21 4.72
N ILE A 9 -0.97 8.87 4.47
CA ILE A 9 -0.14 9.58 3.50
C ILE A 9 0.51 8.58 2.54
N ASP A 10 0.28 8.71 1.24
CA ASP A 10 1.01 7.94 0.23
C ASP A 10 2.50 8.32 0.19
N LEU A 11 3.34 7.46 -0.40
CA LEU A 11 4.77 7.67 -0.57
C LEU A 11 5.18 8.10 -1.98
N ASP A 12 4.94 7.26 -2.98
CA ASP A 12 5.54 7.37 -4.30
C ASP A 12 4.72 8.30 -5.20
N GLY A 13 5.18 9.55 -5.33
CA GLY A 13 4.49 10.64 -6.04
C GLY A 13 3.98 11.73 -5.08
N THR A 14 3.91 11.42 -3.78
CA THR A 14 3.46 12.34 -2.72
C THR A 14 4.61 12.79 -1.80
N MET A 15 5.46 11.86 -1.36
CA MET A 15 6.63 12.15 -0.51
C MET A 15 7.93 12.28 -1.32
N TYR A 16 8.06 11.50 -2.38
CA TYR A 16 9.20 11.52 -3.30
C TYR A 16 8.77 10.94 -4.66
N LYS A 17 9.53 11.19 -5.73
CA LYS A 17 9.27 10.66 -7.08
C LYS A 17 10.47 9.87 -7.58
N GLY A 18 10.43 8.55 -7.41
CA GLY A 18 11.57 7.69 -7.73
C GLY A 18 12.77 8.00 -6.83
N THR A 19 13.79 8.67 -7.38
CA THR A 19 14.99 9.14 -6.67
C THR A 19 14.95 10.63 -6.34
N GLU A 20 13.96 11.37 -6.85
CA GLU A 20 13.82 12.81 -6.64
C GLU A 20 13.00 13.11 -5.39
N VAL A 21 13.45 14.06 -4.58
CA VAL A 21 12.76 14.50 -3.36
C VAL A 21 11.67 15.52 -3.73
N ILE A 22 10.46 15.34 -3.19
CA ILE A 22 9.44 16.39 -3.15
C ILE A 22 9.76 17.24 -1.92
N LYS A 23 10.27 18.45 -2.12
CA LYS A 23 10.88 19.26 -1.05
C LYS A 23 9.88 19.61 0.05
N GLU A 24 8.64 19.84 -0.36
CA GLU A 24 7.49 20.22 0.44
C GLU A 24 7.08 19.08 1.40
N ALA A 25 7.33 17.82 1.04
CA ALA A 25 6.98 16.66 1.84
C ALA A 25 7.63 16.66 3.23
N GLY A 26 8.92 16.99 3.29
CA GLY A 26 9.63 17.10 4.57
C GLY A 26 9.06 18.20 5.46
N TYR A 27 8.65 19.34 4.89
CA TYR A 27 8.02 20.44 5.64
C TYR A 27 6.63 20.07 6.10
N PHE A 28 5.82 19.45 5.26
CA PHE A 28 4.49 18.93 5.61
C PHE A 28 4.55 18.00 6.82
N VAL A 29 5.43 17.00 6.79
CA VAL A 29 5.59 16.05 7.90
C VAL A 29 6.09 16.73 9.18
N ARG A 30 7.01 17.70 9.09
CA ARG A 30 7.45 18.48 10.27
C ARG A 30 6.30 19.26 10.89
N ARG A 31 5.44 19.90 10.09
CA ARG A 31 4.27 20.64 10.59
C ARG A 31 3.27 19.71 11.31
N LEU A 32 3.08 18.48 10.81
CA LEU A 32 2.28 17.47 11.51
C LEU A 32 2.87 17.12 12.89
N GLN A 33 4.19 16.90 12.95
CA GLN A 33 4.89 16.62 14.21
C GLN A 33 4.81 17.78 15.20
N GLU A 34 5.03 19.02 14.74
CA GLU A 34 4.94 20.24 15.57
C GLU A 34 3.55 20.44 16.17
N LYS A 35 2.50 20.08 15.44
CA LYS A 35 1.11 20.12 15.92
C LYS A 35 0.69 18.87 16.70
N GLY A 36 1.55 17.86 16.81
CA GLY A 36 1.25 16.59 17.48
C GLY A 36 0.16 15.78 16.79
N LEU A 37 -0.01 15.94 15.47
CA LEU A 37 -1.03 15.25 14.69
C LEU A 37 -0.50 13.86 14.30
N PRO A 38 -1.18 12.77 14.68
CA PRO A 38 -0.79 11.42 14.27
C PRO A 38 -0.89 11.24 12.75
N TYR A 39 0.05 10.49 12.20
CA TYR A 39 0.05 10.15 10.78
C TYR A 39 0.69 8.78 10.52
N LEU A 40 0.27 8.15 9.43
CA LEU A 40 0.89 6.94 8.89
C LEU A 40 1.18 7.11 7.40
N PHE A 41 2.36 6.66 6.99
CA PHE A 41 2.70 6.45 5.61
C PHE A 41 2.13 5.12 5.12
N VAL A 42 1.26 5.15 4.11
CA VAL A 42 0.53 3.97 3.60
C VAL A 42 0.98 3.65 2.18
N THR A 43 1.63 2.49 1.98
CA THR A 43 2.24 2.13 0.69
C THR A 43 1.86 0.75 0.18
N ASN A 44 1.67 0.64 -1.15
CA ASN A 44 1.49 -0.64 -1.85
C ASN A 44 2.77 -1.49 -1.92
N ASN A 45 3.90 -1.01 -1.39
CA ASN A 45 5.13 -1.79 -1.37
C ASN A 45 5.01 -3.04 -0.48
N SER A 46 5.19 -4.23 -1.06
CA SER A 46 5.23 -5.50 -0.31
C SER A 46 6.62 -6.15 -0.24
N SER A 47 7.66 -5.46 -0.73
CA SER A 47 9.03 -5.98 -0.81
C SER A 47 9.88 -5.63 0.40
N ARG A 48 9.63 -4.46 0.99
CA ARG A 48 10.47 -3.90 2.07
C ARG A 48 9.80 -4.04 3.43
N ARG A 49 10.63 -4.14 4.46
CA ARG A 49 10.21 -4.00 5.85
C ARG A 49 9.93 -2.52 6.19
N PRO A 50 9.10 -2.22 7.20
CA PRO A 50 8.79 -0.86 7.60
C PRO A 50 10.02 0.00 7.92
N GLU A 51 11.05 -0.58 8.54
CA GLU A 51 12.30 0.12 8.88
C GLU A 51 13.03 0.58 7.62
N GLN A 52 13.09 -0.28 6.59
CA GLN A 52 13.77 0.04 5.33
C GLN A 52 13.04 1.14 4.54
N VAL A 53 11.73 1.26 4.73
CA VAL A 53 10.94 2.36 4.15
C VAL A 53 11.18 3.64 4.93
N ALA A 54 11.18 3.58 6.28
CA ALA A 54 11.48 4.73 7.12
C ALA A 54 12.90 5.27 6.88
N GLU A 55 13.90 4.41 6.76
CA GLU A 55 15.29 4.78 6.40
C GLU A 55 15.36 5.51 5.05
N LYS A 56 14.60 5.04 4.05
CA LYS A 56 14.50 5.70 2.75
C LYS A 56 13.90 7.10 2.86
N LEU A 57 12.83 7.26 3.65
CA LEU A 57 12.22 8.58 3.90
C LEU A 57 13.20 9.53 4.60
N GLN A 58 13.92 9.04 5.61
CA GLN A 58 14.94 9.82 6.32
C GLN A 58 16.07 10.27 5.38
N ALA A 59 16.51 9.41 4.45
CA ALA A 59 17.50 9.76 3.44
C ALA A 59 17.05 10.89 2.51
N PHE A 60 15.73 11.08 2.34
CA PHE A 60 15.12 12.19 1.63
C PHE A 60 14.80 13.41 2.51
N GLY A 61 15.22 13.42 3.78
CA GLY A 61 14.99 14.52 4.71
C GLY A 61 13.56 14.58 5.27
N ILE A 62 12.83 13.46 5.20
CA ILE A 62 11.47 13.30 5.69
C ILE A 62 11.52 12.56 7.04
N PRO A 63 11.13 13.20 8.16
CA PRO A 63 11.12 12.55 9.47
C PRO A 63 10.14 11.37 9.50
N ALA A 64 10.66 10.16 9.66
CA ALA A 64 9.86 8.95 9.71
C ALA A 64 10.45 7.93 10.70
N SER A 65 9.60 7.17 11.36
CA SER A 65 9.93 6.00 12.18
C SER A 65 9.27 4.75 11.62
N ARG A 66 9.70 3.56 12.05
CA ARG A 66 9.12 2.30 11.56
C ARG A 66 7.63 2.19 11.94
N GLU A 67 7.24 2.74 13.08
CA GLU A 67 5.87 2.74 13.60
C GLU A 67 4.93 3.60 12.76
N GLN A 68 5.50 4.54 11.99
CA GLN A 68 4.76 5.42 11.10
C GLN A 68 4.62 4.86 9.70
N VAL A 69 5.12 3.66 9.41
CA VAL A 69 5.00 3.03 8.09
C VAL A 69 4.04 1.86 8.16
N PHE A 70 3.03 1.89 7.28
CA PHE A 70 2.07 0.83 7.11
C PHE A 70 2.10 0.33 5.66
N THR A 71 2.54 -0.93 5.48
CA THR A 71 2.72 -1.53 4.16
C THR A 71 1.62 -2.53 3.83
N THR A 72 1.41 -2.83 2.55
CA THR A 72 0.55 -3.94 2.13
C THR A 72 0.97 -5.29 2.70
N SER A 73 2.25 -5.49 3.02
CA SER A 73 2.72 -6.69 3.71
C SER A 73 2.13 -6.82 5.11
N MET A 74 2.16 -5.73 5.89
CA MET A 74 1.56 -5.68 7.22
C MET A 74 0.04 -5.89 7.12
N ALA A 75 -0.60 -5.23 6.16
CA ALA A 75 -2.03 -5.33 5.98
C ALA A 75 -2.48 -6.75 5.58
N THR A 76 -1.73 -7.40 4.70
CA THR A 76 -1.97 -8.78 4.27
C THR A 76 -1.82 -9.75 5.43
N ALA A 77 -0.77 -9.57 6.25
CA ALA A 77 -0.52 -10.43 7.40
C ALA A 77 -1.60 -10.26 8.47
N GLN A 78 -2.04 -9.02 8.74
CA GLN A 78 -3.14 -8.75 9.66
C GLN A 78 -4.45 -9.36 9.16
N PHE A 79 -4.80 -9.16 7.88
CA PHE A 79 -5.99 -9.76 7.26
C PHE A 79 -6.04 -11.29 7.42
N ILE A 80 -4.91 -11.97 7.20
CA ILE A 80 -4.82 -13.42 7.37
C ILE A 80 -4.95 -13.81 8.84
N ALA A 81 -4.27 -13.11 9.74
CA ALA A 81 -4.31 -13.38 11.17
C ALA A 81 -5.72 -13.24 11.74
N ASP A 82 -6.49 -12.24 11.30
CA ASP A 82 -7.88 -12.04 11.73
C ASP A 82 -8.81 -13.13 11.20
N LYS A 83 -8.54 -13.63 9.99
CA LYS A 83 -9.35 -14.67 9.35
C LYS A 83 -9.06 -16.06 9.90
N LYS A 84 -7.80 -16.39 10.16
CA LYS A 84 -7.38 -17.69 10.72
C LYS A 84 -6.05 -17.58 11.47
N PRO A 85 -6.07 -17.37 12.80
CA PRO A 85 -4.85 -17.35 13.62
C PRO A 85 -4.06 -18.66 13.52
N GLY A 86 -2.73 -18.58 13.43
CA GLY A 86 -1.85 -19.74 13.35
C GLY A 86 -1.96 -20.54 12.05
N SER A 87 -2.46 -19.93 10.98
CA SER A 87 -2.59 -20.55 9.66
C SER A 87 -1.26 -20.74 8.95
N THR A 88 -1.32 -21.42 7.81
CA THR A 88 -0.19 -21.62 6.91
C THR A 88 -0.34 -20.79 5.64
N ALA A 89 0.77 -20.40 5.01
CA ALA A 89 0.72 -19.67 3.74
C ALA A 89 1.85 -20.07 2.80
N TYR A 90 1.52 -20.25 1.53
CA TYR A 90 2.50 -20.22 0.45
C TYR A 90 2.66 -18.79 -0.05
N VAL A 91 3.91 -18.34 -0.23
CA VAL A 91 4.20 -16.93 -0.52
C VAL A 91 5.14 -16.82 -1.70
N ILE A 92 4.66 -16.16 -2.76
CA ILE A 92 5.50 -15.52 -3.77
C ILE A 92 5.73 -14.09 -3.30
N GLY A 93 6.98 -13.68 -3.13
CA GLY A 93 7.30 -12.35 -2.62
C GLY A 93 8.66 -12.24 -1.95
N GLU A 94 9.14 -10.99 -1.89
CA GLU A 94 10.39 -10.60 -1.24
C GLU A 94 10.27 -10.57 0.32
N GLU A 95 11.30 -10.06 0.99
CA GLU A 95 11.47 -10.12 2.45
C GLU A 95 10.32 -9.46 3.23
N GLY A 96 9.79 -8.33 2.75
CA GLY A 96 8.75 -7.58 3.45
C GLY A 96 7.49 -8.39 3.74
N ILE A 97 6.93 -9.09 2.74
CA ILE A 97 5.73 -9.91 2.95
C ILE A 97 6.02 -11.16 3.79
N ARG A 98 7.18 -11.80 3.60
CA ARG A 98 7.58 -12.99 4.36
C ARG A 98 7.71 -12.68 5.85
N SER A 99 8.43 -11.61 6.18
CA SER A 99 8.64 -11.17 7.57
C SER A 99 7.32 -10.78 8.23
N ALA A 100 6.48 -9.99 7.58
CA ALA A 100 5.18 -9.57 8.12
C ALA A 100 4.27 -10.77 8.47
N LEU A 101 4.22 -11.78 7.60
CA LEU A 101 3.45 -13.01 7.86
C LEU A 101 3.99 -13.78 9.07
N GLN A 102 5.31 -13.96 9.14
CA GLN A 102 5.94 -14.68 10.25
C GLN A 102 5.77 -13.95 11.59
N GLU A 103 5.86 -12.61 11.60
CA GLU A 103 5.64 -11.78 12.79
C GLU A 103 4.20 -11.89 13.33
N LYS A 104 3.24 -12.20 12.46
CA LYS A 104 1.84 -12.50 12.84
C LYS A 104 1.59 -13.98 13.16
N GLY A 105 2.63 -14.80 13.20
CA GLY A 105 2.54 -16.23 13.53
C GLY A 105 2.02 -17.11 12.39
N ILE A 106 2.02 -16.62 11.15
CA ILE A 106 1.71 -17.44 9.97
C ILE A 106 2.92 -18.28 9.60
N THR A 107 2.73 -19.59 9.47
CA THR A 107 3.78 -20.52 9.06
C THR A 107 3.90 -20.56 7.54
N LEU A 108 5.08 -20.32 7.00
CA LEU A 108 5.31 -20.40 5.55
C LEU A 108 5.54 -21.85 5.14
N GLN A 109 4.76 -22.36 4.18
CA GLN A 109 4.92 -23.72 3.66
C GLN A 109 4.46 -23.82 2.20
N ASP A 110 4.98 -24.82 1.51
CA ASP A 110 4.73 -25.02 0.07
C ASP A 110 3.54 -25.95 -0.20
N GLU A 111 3.38 -27.01 0.59
CA GLU A 111 2.33 -28.02 0.41
C GLU A 111 1.03 -27.64 1.13
N ASP A 112 -0.11 -27.76 0.45
CA ASP A 112 -1.48 -27.54 0.95
C ASP A 112 -1.62 -26.37 1.95
N PRO A 113 -1.22 -25.14 1.56
CA PRO A 113 -1.31 -23.99 2.44
C PRO A 113 -2.76 -23.52 2.63
N ASP A 114 -3.08 -22.95 3.78
CA ASP A 114 -4.38 -22.31 4.00
C ASP A 114 -4.58 -21.07 3.11
N PHE A 115 -3.49 -20.36 2.82
CA PHE A 115 -3.46 -19.14 2.02
C PHE A 115 -2.37 -19.19 0.95
N VAL A 116 -2.66 -18.66 -0.23
CA VAL A 116 -1.67 -18.40 -1.28
C VAL A 116 -1.55 -16.90 -1.45
N VAL A 117 -0.39 -16.34 -1.11
CA VAL A 117 -0.13 -14.91 -1.12
C VAL A 117 0.84 -14.57 -2.25
N VAL A 118 0.46 -13.62 -3.11
CA VAL A 118 1.30 -13.10 -4.20
C VAL A 118 1.61 -11.62 -3.95
N GLY A 119 2.87 -11.37 -3.62
CA GLY A 119 3.51 -10.06 -3.61
C GLY A 119 4.61 -9.96 -4.66
N ILE A 120 5.17 -8.76 -4.82
CA ILE A 120 6.24 -8.54 -5.79
C ILE A 120 7.44 -9.44 -5.48
N ASP A 121 7.91 -10.16 -6.49
CA ASP A 121 9.06 -11.06 -6.41
C ASP A 121 9.89 -10.92 -7.69
N ARG A 122 11.02 -10.23 -7.61
CA ARG A 122 11.92 -10.02 -8.77
C ARG A 122 12.66 -11.29 -9.19
N ASP A 123 12.72 -12.29 -8.31
CA ASP A 123 13.30 -13.61 -8.56
C ASP A 123 12.21 -14.66 -8.81
N ILE A 124 11.04 -14.24 -9.32
CA ILE A 124 9.95 -15.15 -9.66
C ILE A 124 10.37 -16.13 -10.77
N ASN A 125 9.91 -17.37 -10.65
CA ASN A 125 10.19 -18.42 -11.62
C ASN A 125 8.97 -19.32 -11.82
N TYR A 126 9.07 -20.23 -12.79
CA TYR A 126 7.98 -21.14 -13.15
C TYR A 126 7.55 -22.05 -11.98
N GLU A 127 8.49 -22.50 -11.16
CA GLU A 127 8.21 -23.38 -10.02
C GLU A 127 7.38 -22.65 -8.97
N LYS A 128 7.76 -21.41 -8.63
CA LYS A 128 7.00 -20.57 -7.69
C LYS A 128 5.55 -20.38 -8.14
N LEU A 129 5.37 -20.06 -9.42
CA LEU A 129 4.04 -19.91 -10.02
C LEU A 129 3.25 -21.24 -10.03
N SER A 130 3.92 -22.36 -10.26
CA SER A 130 3.31 -23.69 -10.26
C SER A 130 2.78 -24.06 -8.88
N LEU A 131 3.59 -23.88 -7.83
CA LEU A 131 3.20 -24.09 -6.44
C LEU A 131 2.02 -23.19 -6.04
N ALA A 132 2.05 -21.91 -6.40
CA ALA A 132 0.90 -21.02 -6.17
C ALA A 132 -0.38 -21.53 -6.86
N CYS A 133 -0.28 -21.93 -8.13
CA CYS A 133 -1.44 -22.46 -8.86
C CYS A 133 -1.98 -23.75 -8.24
N LEU A 134 -1.10 -24.64 -7.76
CA LEU A 134 -1.50 -25.87 -7.07
C LEU A 134 -2.18 -25.56 -5.74
N GLY A 135 -1.57 -24.69 -4.91
CA GLY A 135 -2.15 -24.28 -3.64
C GLY A 135 -3.56 -23.66 -3.79
N VAL A 136 -3.76 -22.83 -4.80
CA VAL A 136 -5.09 -22.24 -5.10
C VAL A 136 -6.09 -23.32 -5.52
N ARG A 137 -5.70 -24.27 -6.39
CA ARG A 137 -6.59 -25.36 -6.82
C ARG A 137 -6.92 -26.35 -5.69
N ASN A 138 -6.01 -26.49 -4.72
CA ASN A 138 -6.22 -27.30 -3.53
C ASN A 138 -7.08 -26.59 -2.45
N GLY A 139 -7.56 -25.37 -2.74
CA GLY A 139 -8.50 -24.65 -1.88
C GLY A 139 -7.87 -23.59 -0.98
N GLY A 140 -6.57 -23.31 -1.12
CA GLY A 140 -5.91 -22.21 -0.44
C GLY A 140 -6.54 -20.87 -0.84
N THR A 141 -6.81 -20.00 0.14
CA THR A 141 -7.39 -18.67 -0.14
C THR A 141 -6.38 -17.83 -0.91
N PHE A 142 -6.73 -17.41 -2.13
CA PHE A 142 -5.86 -16.64 -3.00
C PHE A 142 -5.88 -15.15 -2.66
N ILE A 143 -4.72 -14.58 -2.32
CA ILE A 143 -4.54 -13.18 -1.91
C ILE A 143 -3.42 -12.54 -2.73
N SER A 144 -3.62 -11.29 -3.12
CA SER A 144 -2.59 -10.45 -3.73
C SER A 144 -2.37 -9.19 -2.90
N THR A 145 -1.10 -8.87 -2.63
CA THR A 145 -0.77 -7.72 -1.75
C THR A 145 -1.21 -6.39 -2.36
N ASN A 146 -1.19 -6.26 -3.68
CA ASN A 146 -1.72 -5.11 -4.44
C ASN A 146 -1.97 -5.48 -5.91
N GLY A 147 -2.78 -4.68 -6.60
CA GLY A 147 -3.14 -4.85 -8.00
C GLY A 147 -2.26 -4.10 -9.01
N ASP A 148 -1.11 -3.55 -8.62
CA ASP A 148 -0.33 -2.66 -9.47
C ASP A 148 0.18 -3.40 -10.72
N ILE A 149 -0.23 -2.94 -11.90
CA ILE A 149 0.09 -3.60 -13.18
C ILE A 149 1.57 -3.44 -13.52
N ALA A 150 2.13 -2.26 -13.27
CA ALA A 150 3.50 -1.91 -13.63
C ALA A 150 4.20 -1.08 -12.54
N ILE A 151 5.53 -1.22 -12.44
CA ILE A 151 6.38 -0.45 -11.54
C ILE A 151 7.30 0.45 -12.37
N PRO A 152 7.25 1.77 -12.19
CA PRO A 152 8.18 2.71 -12.83
C PRO A 152 9.63 2.49 -12.38
N THR A 153 10.55 2.40 -13.33
CA THR A 153 12.00 2.35 -13.08
C THR A 153 12.76 3.16 -14.14
N GLU A 154 14.06 3.38 -13.94
CA GLU A 154 14.93 4.01 -14.96
C GLU A 154 14.97 3.22 -16.29
N ARG A 155 14.68 1.92 -16.24
CA ARG A 155 14.61 1.04 -17.42
C ARG A 155 13.26 1.10 -18.14
N GLY A 156 12.31 1.88 -17.62
CA GLY A 156 10.92 1.93 -18.06
C GLY A 156 9.97 1.21 -17.09
N LEU A 157 8.77 0.91 -17.58
CA LEU A 157 7.72 0.23 -16.83
C LEU A 157 8.00 -1.27 -16.77
N LEU A 158 8.34 -1.77 -15.59
CA LEU A 158 8.52 -3.20 -15.34
C LEU A 158 7.21 -3.84 -14.84
N PRO A 159 7.05 -5.17 -14.93
CA PRO A 159 5.88 -5.84 -14.36
C PRO A 159 5.72 -5.56 -12.87
N GLY A 160 4.53 -5.13 -12.48
CA GLY A 160 4.12 -4.97 -11.08
C GLY A 160 3.48 -6.25 -10.53
N ASN A 161 3.08 -6.20 -9.26
CA ASN A 161 2.54 -7.37 -8.58
C ASN A 161 1.22 -7.87 -9.20
N GLY A 162 0.37 -6.96 -9.68
CA GLY A 162 -0.86 -7.32 -10.39
C GLY A 162 -0.59 -8.16 -11.65
N SER A 163 0.49 -7.84 -12.37
CA SER A 163 0.93 -8.63 -13.55
C SER A 163 1.47 -10.01 -13.16
N LEU A 164 2.14 -10.15 -12.02
CA LEU A 164 2.57 -11.47 -11.52
C LEU A 164 1.35 -12.29 -11.08
N THR A 165 0.46 -11.64 -10.33
CA THR A 165 -0.80 -12.21 -9.83
C THR A 165 -1.70 -12.70 -10.98
N SER A 166 -1.71 -11.99 -12.12
CA SER A 166 -2.55 -12.37 -13.27
C SER A 166 -2.18 -13.74 -13.85
N VAL A 167 -0.92 -14.19 -13.73
CA VAL A 167 -0.51 -15.51 -14.22
C VAL A 167 -1.23 -16.62 -13.44
N VAL A 168 -1.27 -16.50 -12.11
CA VAL A 168 -1.99 -17.44 -11.23
C VAL A 168 -3.49 -17.33 -11.46
N THR A 169 -4.01 -16.10 -11.58
CA THR A 169 -5.44 -15.84 -11.85
C THR A 169 -5.91 -16.51 -13.13
N VAL A 170 -5.19 -16.33 -14.24
CA VAL A 170 -5.55 -16.92 -15.55
C VAL A 170 -5.42 -18.44 -15.52
N SER A 171 -4.36 -18.97 -14.91
CA SER A 171 -4.13 -20.41 -14.81
C SER A 171 -5.22 -21.10 -13.99
N THR A 172 -5.61 -20.52 -12.86
CA THR A 172 -6.53 -21.13 -11.89
C THR A 172 -8.00 -20.76 -12.13
N GLN A 173 -8.26 -19.68 -12.88
CA GLN A 173 -9.57 -19.03 -13.03
C GLN A 173 -10.16 -18.51 -11.71
N VAL A 174 -9.34 -18.36 -10.67
CA VAL A 174 -9.73 -17.83 -9.37
C VAL A 174 -9.23 -16.39 -9.24
N GLN A 175 -10.13 -15.47 -8.87
CA GLN A 175 -9.76 -14.09 -8.59
C GLN A 175 -9.15 -13.98 -7.18
N PRO A 176 -8.04 -13.23 -7.02
CA PRO A 176 -7.47 -12.99 -5.70
C PRO A 176 -8.31 -11.98 -4.92
N ILE A 177 -8.16 -12.02 -3.60
CA ILE A 177 -8.50 -10.89 -2.75
C ILE A 177 -7.33 -9.90 -2.82
N PHE A 178 -7.56 -8.69 -3.32
CA PHE A 178 -6.57 -7.62 -3.28
C PHE A 178 -6.62 -6.92 -1.92
N ILE A 179 -5.44 -6.60 -1.37
CA ILE A 179 -5.33 -5.95 -0.04
C ILE A 179 -4.99 -4.46 -0.16
N GLY A 180 -4.03 -4.13 -1.02
CA GLY A 180 -3.55 -2.77 -1.20
C GLY A 180 -4.53 -1.83 -1.89
N LYS A 181 -4.16 -0.56 -1.95
CA LYS A 181 -4.92 0.49 -2.62
C LYS A 181 -5.21 0.09 -4.08
N PRO A 182 -6.43 0.31 -4.61
CA PRO A 182 -7.54 1.11 -4.08
C PRO A 182 -8.50 0.40 -3.11
N GLU A 183 -8.19 -0.79 -2.63
CA GLU A 183 -9.09 -1.53 -1.73
C GLU A 183 -9.21 -0.86 -0.36
N SER A 184 -10.38 -0.96 0.28
CA SER A 184 -10.62 -0.34 1.60
C SER A 184 -9.87 -1.05 2.73
N ILE A 185 -9.50 -2.33 2.54
CA ILE A 185 -8.89 -3.20 3.57
C ILE A 185 -7.64 -2.55 4.18
N ILE A 186 -6.72 -2.05 3.35
CA ILE A 186 -5.50 -1.39 3.85
C ILE A 186 -5.80 -0.10 4.60
N MET A 187 -6.83 0.66 4.19
CA MET A 187 -7.21 1.91 4.84
C MET A 187 -7.86 1.67 6.20
N GLU A 188 -8.77 0.70 6.27
CA GLU A 188 -9.44 0.29 7.51
C GLU A 188 -8.42 -0.16 8.56
N GLN A 189 -7.46 -1.00 8.17
CA GLN A 189 -6.41 -1.44 9.09
C GLN A 189 -5.41 -0.32 9.43
N ALA A 190 -5.11 0.59 8.50
CA ALA A 190 -4.29 1.75 8.80
C ALA A 190 -4.98 2.68 9.81
N LEU A 191 -6.30 2.85 9.75
CA LEU A 191 -7.08 3.61 10.72
C LEU A 191 -7.01 3.00 12.13
N GLU A 192 -7.07 1.67 12.24
CA GLU A 192 -6.92 0.97 13.51
C GLU A 192 -5.56 1.23 14.15
N VAL A 193 -4.48 1.22 13.35
CA VAL A 193 -3.13 1.53 13.81
C VAL A 193 -2.97 3.01 14.16
N LEU A 194 -3.56 3.90 13.35
CA LEU A 194 -3.52 5.35 13.56
C LEU A 194 -4.25 5.76 14.84
N GLY A 195 -5.32 5.03 15.20
CA GLY A 195 -6.12 5.29 16.40
C GLY A 195 -7.01 6.53 16.29
N VAL A 196 -7.26 7.02 15.07
CA VAL A 196 -8.12 8.18 14.79
C VAL A 196 -9.35 7.73 14.00
N SER A 197 -10.52 8.27 14.33
CA SER A 197 -11.75 7.96 13.60
C SER A 197 -11.66 8.36 12.13
N LYS A 198 -12.36 7.63 11.25
CA LYS A 198 -12.37 7.93 9.80
C LYS A 198 -12.86 9.34 9.50
N GLU A 199 -13.81 9.85 10.29
CA GLU A 199 -14.36 11.19 10.13
C GLU A 199 -13.33 12.28 10.44
N ASP A 200 -12.33 11.99 11.27
CA ASP A 200 -11.26 12.92 11.64
C ASP A 200 -9.94 12.62 10.91
N THR A 201 -9.94 11.69 9.95
CA THR A 201 -8.74 11.28 9.20
C THR A 201 -8.81 11.71 7.74
N LEU A 202 -7.69 12.20 7.20
CA LEU A 202 -7.56 12.59 5.80
C LEU A 202 -6.60 11.64 5.07
N MET A 203 -7.02 11.10 3.93
CA MET A 203 -6.12 10.39 3.01
C MET A 203 -5.46 11.37 2.04
N VAL A 204 -4.13 11.42 2.02
CA VAL A 204 -3.33 12.30 1.17
C VAL A 204 -2.57 11.46 0.15
N GLY A 205 -2.70 11.78 -1.14
CA GLY A 205 -1.99 11.09 -2.21
C GLY A 205 -2.01 11.81 -3.54
N ASP A 206 -1.27 11.30 -4.51
CA ASP A 206 -1.15 11.88 -5.86
C ASP A 206 -1.82 11.02 -6.95
N ASN A 207 -2.17 9.78 -6.64
CA ASN A 207 -2.76 8.86 -7.59
C ASN A 207 -4.26 8.67 -7.30
N TYR A 208 -5.10 9.16 -8.21
CA TYR A 208 -6.55 9.07 -8.09
C TYR A 208 -7.04 7.62 -8.02
N ASP A 209 -6.52 6.78 -8.93
CA ASP A 209 -7.03 5.43 -9.11
C ASP A 209 -6.57 4.47 -8.01
N THR A 210 -5.63 4.88 -7.15
CA THR A 210 -5.22 4.14 -5.94
C THR A 210 -5.55 4.89 -4.66
N ASP A 211 -4.96 6.04 -4.41
CA ASP A 211 -4.99 6.72 -3.11
C ASP A 211 -6.34 7.35 -2.82
N ILE A 212 -6.84 8.11 -3.78
CA ILE A 212 -8.12 8.81 -3.66
C ILE A 212 -9.26 7.80 -3.66
N LYS A 213 -9.24 6.82 -4.57
CA LYS A 213 -10.22 5.73 -4.55
C LYS A 213 -10.16 4.91 -3.27
N ALA A 214 -8.98 4.61 -2.71
CA ALA A 214 -8.88 3.92 -1.43
C ALA A 214 -9.53 4.73 -0.30
N GLY A 215 -9.27 6.03 -0.24
CA GLY A 215 -9.91 6.93 0.71
C GLY A 215 -11.44 6.95 0.56
N MET A 216 -11.94 7.13 -0.67
CA MET A 216 -13.37 7.12 -0.98
C MET A 216 -14.03 5.79 -0.62
N ASN A 217 -13.42 4.66 -1.00
CA ASN A 217 -13.93 3.31 -0.73
C ASN A 217 -14.00 3.02 0.78
N ALA A 218 -13.08 3.57 1.56
CA ALA A 218 -13.08 3.45 3.03
C ALA A 218 -13.87 4.58 3.73
N GLY A 219 -14.47 5.52 2.96
CA GLY A 219 -15.28 6.62 3.48
C GLY A 219 -14.49 7.72 4.20
N LEU A 220 -13.22 7.91 3.84
CA LEU A 220 -12.39 9.03 4.29
C LEU A 220 -12.55 10.24 3.37
N ASP A 221 -12.33 11.42 3.93
CA ASP A 221 -12.03 12.59 3.11
C ASP A 221 -10.65 12.43 2.46
N THR A 222 -10.48 12.98 1.25
CA THR A 222 -9.26 12.82 0.46
C THR A 222 -8.68 14.15 0.02
N LEU A 223 -7.36 14.28 0.09
CA LEU A 223 -6.58 15.36 -0.51
C LEU A 223 -5.72 14.81 -1.64
N LEU A 224 -6.02 15.24 -2.87
CA LEU A 224 -5.15 14.98 -4.02
C LEU A 224 -4.09 16.09 -4.14
N VAL A 225 -2.83 15.69 -4.31
CA VAL A 225 -1.74 16.59 -4.68
C VAL A 225 -1.24 16.33 -6.10
N HIS A 226 -0.97 17.38 -6.87
CA HIS A 226 -0.55 17.27 -8.28
C HIS A 226 0.96 17.03 -8.48
N THR A 227 1.64 16.45 -7.50
CA THR A 227 3.09 16.20 -7.53
C THR A 227 3.49 14.91 -8.26
N GLY A 228 2.53 13.99 -8.47
CA GLY A 228 2.79 12.66 -9.02
C GLY A 228 1.98 12.30 -10.25
N VAL A 229 1.14 11.27 -10.15
CA VAL A 229 0.50 10.57 -11.28
C VAL A 229 -0.68 11.35 -11.86
N THR A 230 -1.55 11.90 -11.01
CA THR A 230 -2.80 12.52 -11.45
C THR A 230 -2.58 13.98 -11.81
N THR A 231 -2.61 14.28 -13.11
CA THR A 231 -2.62 15.67 -13.59
C THR A 231 -4.01 16.31 -13.49
N LYS A 232 -4.09 17.63 -13.57
CA LYS A 232 -5.36 18.38 -13.61
C LYS A 232 -6.27 17.87 -14.73
N ASP A 233 -5.74 17.67 -15.94
CA ASP A 233 -6.48 17.13 -17.08
C ASP A 233 -7.03 15.71 -16.86
N ILE A 234 -6.33 14.88 -16.08
CA ILE A 234 -6.81 13.54 -15.71
C ILE A 234 -7.95 13.68 -14.70
N LEU A 235 -7.78 14.54 -13.71
CA LEU A 235 -8.76 14.76 -12.65
C LEU A 235 -10.08 15.34 -13.18
N GLU A 236 -10.02 16.30 -14.10
CA GLU A 236 -11.21 16.91 -14.73
C GLU A 236 -12.13 15.90 -15.43
N LYS A 237 -11.58 14.73 -15.81
CA LYS A 237 -12.31 13.66 -16.48
C LYS A 237 -12.87 12.62 -15.51
N LYS A 238 -12.64 12.74 -14.20
CA LYS A 238 -13.15 11.81 -13.19
C LYS A 238 -14.57 12.22 -12.79
N ASP A 239 -15.47 11.24 -12.75
CA ASP A 239 -16.87 11.44 -12.39
C ASP A 239 -17.03 11.87 -10.93
N GLU A 240 -16.21 11.29 -10.06
CA GLU A 240 -16.13 11.64 -8.64
C GLU A 240 -14.87 12.46 -8.39
N GLN A 241 -14.95 13.43 -7.50
CA GLN A 241 -13.87 14.37 -7.21
C GLN A 241 -13.38 14.17 -5.77
N PRO A 242 -12.07 14.28 -5.50
CA PRO A 242 -11.56 14.25 -4.13
C PRO A 242 -12.15 15.40 -3.31
N THR A 243 -12.24 15.22 -1.99
CA THR A 243 -12.72 16.27 -1.07
C THR A 243 -11.93 17.57 -1.24
N TYR A 244 -10.62 17.47 -1.43
CA TYR A 244 -9.72 18.59 -1.64
C TYR A 244 -8.68 18.30 -2.72
N VAL A 245 -8.20 19.38 -3.35
CA VAL A 245 -7.14 19.37 -4.34
C VAL A 245 -6.16 20.47 -3.99
N ALA A 246 -4.87 20.17 -4.09
CA ALA A 246 -3.78 21.13 -3.96
C ALA A 246 -2.72 20.89 -5.04
N ASP A 247 -2.02 21.94 -5.46
CA ASP A 247 -0.91 21.77 -6.41
C ASP A 247 0.30 21.14 -5.70
N THR A 248 0.54 21.51 -4.44
CA THR A 248 1.61 20.97 -3.61
C THR A 248 1.18 20.84 -2.14
N LEU A 249 1.96 20.10 -1.36
CA LEU A 249 1.72 19.93 0.08
C LEU A 249 1.88 21.24 0.90
N ASP A 250 2.52 22.26 0.35
CA ASP A 250 2.69 23.56 1.02
C ASP A 250 1.37 24.36 1.06
N GLU A 251 0.45 24.09 0.15
CA GLU A 251 -0.86 24.76 0.10
C GLU A 251 -1.83 24.23 1.15
N TRP A 252 -1.54 23.07 1.75
CA TRP A 252 -2.36 22.50 2.80
C TRP A 252 -1.90 22.99 4.17
N ASP A 253 -2.77 23.68 4.92
CA ASP A 253 -2.54 24.04 6.31
C ASP A 253 -3.04 22.93 7.24
N VAL A 254 -2.10 22.29 7.95
CA VAL A 254 -2.33 21.11 8.79
C VAL A 254 -3.06 21.39 10.10
#